data_AF-A0A2A5A5G3-F1
#
_entry.id   AF-A0A2A5A5G3-F1
#
_cell.length_a   1.000
_cell.length_b   1.000
_cell.length_c   1.000
_cell.angle_alpha   90.00
_cell.angle_beta   90.00
_cell.angle_gamma   90.00
#
_symmetry.space_group_name_H-M   'P 1'
#
loop_
_entity.id
_entity.type
_entity.pdbx_description
1 polymer ?
#
loop_
_entity_poly.entity_id
_entity_poly.type
_entity_poly.pdbx_seq_one_letter_code
_entity_poly.pdbx_strand_id
1 'polypeptide(L)' 'MREVYFRCAKAIVRANLWEQEALVDRSIMPSLVKILMDQMHPGQSKGKIGELEQTIAHRLQATLY' A
#
# COMPACT_ATOMS: atom_id res chain seq x y z
N MET A 1 16.37 -0.61 -22.56
CA MET A 1 16.09 -1.02 -21.17
C MET A 1 16.37 0.19 -20.29
N ARG A 2 15.42 0.66 -19.47
CA ARG A 2 15.67 1.76 -18.51
C ARG A 2 16.11 1.14 -17.20
N GLU A 3 17.26 1.56 -16.70
CA GLU A 3 17.77 1.15 -15.40
C GLU A 3 16.79 1.61 -14.31
N VAL A 4 16.42 0.70 -13.41
CA VAL A 4 15.55 0.99 -12.28
C VAL A 4 16.41 0.99 -11.03
N TYR A 5 16.54 2.16 -10.42
CA TYR A 5 17.35 2.35 -9.22
C TYR A 5 16.48 2.30 -7.98
N PHE A 6 16.83 1.42 -7.05
CA PHE A 6 16.15 1.33 -5.78
C PHE A 6 16.63 2.41 -4.82
N ARG A 7 15.70 3.14 -4.22
CA ARG A 7 16.00 4.18 -3.22
C ARG A 7 16.71 3.61 -1.98
N CYS A 8 16.42 2.36 -1.60
CA CYS A 8 17.02 1.74 -0.41
C CYS A 8 17.31 0.25 -0.64
N ALA A 9 18.54 -0.07 -1.06
CA ALA A 9 19.00 -1.44 -1.23
C ALA A 9 18.90 -2.28 0.06
N LYS A 10 19.11 -1.66 1.24
CA LYS A 10 19.02 -2.33 2.55
C LYS A 10 17.62 -2.90 2.84
N ALA A 11 16.56 -2.19 2.42
CA ALA A 11 15.19 -2.66 2.64
C ALA A 11 14.88 -3.91 1.80
N ILE A 12 15.36 -3.93 0.56
CA ILE A 12 15.21 -5.07 -0.36
C ILE A 12 15.90 -6.31 0.23
N VAL A 13 17.13 -6.10 0.75
CA VAL A 13 17.90 -7.19 1.37
C VAL A 13 17.23 -7.78 2.59
N ARG A 14 16.72 -6.94 3.49
CA ARG A 14 16.06 -7.42 4.70
C ARG A 14 14.73 -8.13 4.45
N ALA A 15 14.02 -7.71 3.41
CA ALA A 15 12.72 -8.28 3.06
C ALA A 15 12.83 -9.43 2.04
N ASN A 16 14.04 -9.81 1.62
CA ASN A 16 14.30 -10.86 0.62
C ASN A 16 13.45 -10.71 -0.65
N LEU A 17 13.23 -9.47 -1.13
CA LEU A 17 12.29 -9.18 -2.22
C LEU A 17 12.70 -9.74 -3.60
N TRP A 18 13.87 -10.38 -3.70
CA TRP A 18 14.31 -11.10 -4.90
C TRP A 18 13.94 -12.59 -4.87
N GLU A 19 13.62 -13.16 -3.71
CA GLU A 19 13.16 -14.55 -3.58
C GLU A 19 11.65 -14.62 -3.83
N GLN A 20 11.20 -15.52 -4.70
CA GLN A 20 9.77 -15.65 -5.01
C GLN A 20 8.96 -16.09 -3.79
N GLU A 21 9.58 -16.93 -2.95
CA GLU A 21 8.99 -17.49 -1.74
C GLU A 21 8.77 -16.43 -0.64
N ALA A 22 9.47 -15.30 -0.72
CA ALA A 22 9.30 -14.17 0.20
C ALA A 22 8.17 -13.22 -0.23
N LEU A 23 7.64 -13.35 -1.45
CA LEU A 23 6.55 -12.53 -1.93
C LEU A 23 5.22 -12.98 -1.31
N VAL A 24 4.54 -12.03 -0.66
CA VAL A 24 3.21 -12.27 -0.08
C VAL A 24 2.11 -11.93 -1.08
N ASP A 25 1.02 -12.69 -1.06
CA ASP A 25 -0.18 -12.34 -1.81
C ASP A 25 -0.71 -10.99 -1.33
N ARG A 26 -0.88 -10.04 -2.25
CA ARG A 26 -1.33 -8.69 -1.92
C ARG A 26 -2.75 -8.68 -1.36
N SER A 27 -3.57 -9.69 -1.65
CA SER A 27 -4.94 -9.82 -1.16
C SER A 27 -5.02 -9.87 0.38
N ILE A 28 -3.95 -10.34 1.04
CA ILE A 28 -3.90 -10.45 2.50
C ILE A 28 -3.60 -9.11 3.18
N MET A 29 -3.03 -8.16 2.44
CA MET A 29 -2.65 -6.88 3.00
C MET A 29 -3.84 -5.93 3.06
N PRO A 30 -4.07 -5.25 4.20
CA PRO A 30 -5.06 -4.19 4.25
C PRO A 30 -4.63 -3.03 3.34
N SER A 31 -5.61 -2.28 2.85
CA SER A 31 -5.36 -1.06 2.12
C SER A 31 -4.67 -0.02 3.02
N LEU A 32 -3.98 0.94 2.41
CA LEU A 32 -3.37 2.05 3.14
C LEU A 32 -4.41 2.84 3.96
N VAL A 33 -5.59 3.05 3.38
CA VAL A 33 -6.70 3.74 4.05
C VAL A 33 -7.14 2.99 5.29
N LYS A 34 -7.31 1.67 5.16
CA LYS A 34 -7.66 0.81 6.29
C LYS A 34 -6.62 0.87 7.40
N ILE A 35 -5.32 0.77 7.07
CA ILE A 35 -4.22 0.87 8.05
C ILE A 35 -4.31 2.18 8.83
N LEU A 36 -4.43 3.31 8.12
CA LEU A 36 -4.48 4.63 8.75
C LEU A 36 -5.72 4.82 9.60
N MET A 37 -6.88 4.36 9.12
CA MET A 37 -8.13 4.45 9.87
C MET A 37 -8.11 3.59 11.13
N ASP A 38 -7.56 2.38 11.05
CA ASP A 38 -7.40 1.50 12.22
C ASP A 38 -6.46 2.13 13.27
N GLN A 39 -5.47 2.94 12.85
CA GLN A 39 -4.56 3.65 13.75
C GLN A 39 -5.16 4.94 14.37
N MET A 40 -5.93 5.70 13.60
CA MET A 40 -6.49 6.98 14.06
C MET A 40 -7.83 6.81 14.79
N HIS A 41 -8.68 5.89 14.31
CA HIS A 41 -10.05 5.71 14.76
C HIS A 41 -10.42 4.22 14.78
N PRO A 42 -9.93 3.47 15.79
CA PRO A 42 -10.18 2.04 15.88
C PRO A 42 -11.70 1.77 15.97
N GLY A 43 -12.19 0.82 15.16
CA GLY A 43 -13.60 0.40 15.17
C GLY A 43 -14.52 1.13 14.18
N GLN A 44 -13.96 1.87 13.21
CA GLN A 44 -14.78 2.49 12.16
C GLN A 44 -15.52 1.46 11.27
N SER A 45 -16.69 1.88 10.76
CA SER A 45 -17.50 1.06 9.85
C SER A 45 -16.79 0.79 8.52
N LYS A 46 -16.83 -0.46 8.07
CA LYS A 46 -16.28 -0.88 6.76
C LYS A 46 -16.86 -0.07 5.59
N GLY A 47 -18.12 0.36 5.68
CA GLY A 47 -18.75 1.18 4.65
C GLY A 47 -18.04 2.53 4.49
N LYS A 48 -17.62 3.15 5.59
CA LYS A 48 -16.94 4.44 5.56
C LYS A 48 -15.52 4.35 4.98
N ILE A 49 -14.83 3.25 5.26
CA ILE A 49 -13.50 2.96 4.70
C ILE A 49 -13.59 2.82 3.17
N GLY A 50 -14.60 2.13 2.65
CA GLY A 50 -14.79 1.96 1.20
C GLY A 50 -15.05 3.28 0.46
N GLU A 51 -15.90 4.16 1.01
CA GLU A 51 -16.12 5.50 0.44
C GLU A 51 -14.82 6.34 0.40
N LEU A 52 -14.02 6.23 1.46
CA LEU A 52 -12.78 6.98 1.60
C LEU A 52 -11.70 6.49 0.61
N GLU A 53 -11.62 5.17 0.39
CA GLU A 53 -10.74 4.58 -0.62
C GLU A 53 -11.04 5.10 -2.02
N GLN A 54 -12.32 5.16 -2.42
CA GLN A 54 -12.72 5.70 -3.73
C GLN A 54 -12.32 7.18 -3.88
N THR A 55 -12.52 7.97 -2.82
CA THR A 55 -12.17 9.40 -2.81
C THR A 55 -10.66 9.60 -2.96
N ILE A 56 -9.85 8.80 -2.25
CA ILE A 56 -8.38 8.89 -2.31
C ILE A 56 -7.88 8.43 -3.68
N ALA A 57 -8.43 7.35 -4.25
CA ALA A 57 -8.05 6.86 -5.57
C ALA A 57 -8.26 7.93 -6.65
N HIS A 58 -9.42 8.61 -6.63
CA HIS A 58 -9.74 9.71 -7.54
C HIS A 58 -8.76 10.88 -7.40
N ARG A 59 -8.41 11.26 -6.17
CA ARG A 59 -7.47 12.38 -5.92
C ARG A 59 -6.04 12.06 -6.34
N LEU A 60 -5.58 10.82 -6.11
CA LEU A 60 -4.25 10.38 -6.51
C LEU A 60 -4.10 10.42 -8.03
N GLN A 61 -5.12 10.01 -8.77
CA GLN A 61 -5.14 10.11 -10.23
C GLN A 61 -4.95 11.55 -10.72
N ALA A 62 -5.61 12.52 -10.08
CA ALA A 62 -5.51 13.93 -10.46
C ALA A 62 -4.18 14.61 -10.05
N THR A 63 -3.38 14.00 -9.17
CA THR A 63 -2.16 14.61 -8.62
C THR A 63 -0.88 14.01 -9.18
N LEU A 64 -0.91 12.71 -9.54
CA LEU A 64 0.27 11.96 -9.97
C LEU A 64 0.33 11.73 -11.49
N TYR A 65 -0.73 12.10 -12.22
CA TYR A 65 -0.81 12.10 -13.69
C TYR A 65 -1.17 13.49 -14.19
#